data_AF-A0A5S3SEZ9-F1
#
_entry.id   AF-A0A5S3SEZ9-F1
#
_cell.length_a   1.000
_cell.length_b   1.000
_cell.length_c   1.000
_cell.angle_alpha   90.00
_cell.angle_beta   90.00
_cell.angle_gamma   90.00
#
_symmetry.space_group_name_H-M   'P 1'
#
loop_
_entity.id
_entity.type
_entity.pdbx_description
1 polymer ?
#
loop_
_entity_poly.entity_id
_entity_poly.type
_entity_poly.pdbx_seq_one_letter_code
_entity_poly.pdbx_strand_id
1 'polypeptide(L)'
;MFISMVALKATDSYLQHQAIWSLFPKTPDRKRDHLFRVENKSDEGQITVLLQSSTQPKSSDSAKVLQSKEFAPQLNNEEFYKFKLLAYPTKCISQGKRVVEIHDEDLQVQWLHKKLSGANVNVTAIDSVLVKSKKSFNSRYVCFEGVLQITNAEQVYQALIMGIGRQKHAGAGLLSLAKAS
;
A
#
# COMPACT_ATOMS: atom_id res chain seq x y z
N MET A 1 5.65 12.74 -7.92
CA MET A 1 4.99 12.42 -6.62
C MET A 1 6.08 12.38 -5.54
N PHE A 2 5.76 12.09 -4.28
CA PHE A 2 6.74 12.00 -3.19
C PHE A 2 6.68 10.64 -2.51
N ILE A 3 7.85 10.13 -2.15
CA ILE A 3 8.00 9.00 -1.23
C ILE A 3 8.64 9.53 0.05
N SER A 4 8.00 9.26 1.18
CA SER A 4 8.40 9.78 2.48
C SER A 4 8.37 8.69 3.53
N MET A 5 9.31 8.77 4.47
CA MET A 5 9.30 7.97 5.69
C MET A 5 8.73 8.84 6.81
N VAL A 6 7.71 8.34 7.50
CA VAL A 6 6.97 9.11 8.51
C VAL A 6 6.86 8.29 9.80
N ALA A 7 7.15 8.93 10.93
CA ALA A 7 6.87 8.37 12.25
C ALA A 7 5.49 8.83 12.73
N LEU A 8 4.68 7.87 13.19
CA LEU A 8 3.35 8.10 13.76
C LEU A 8 3.30 7.60 15.21
N LYS A 9 2.59 8.31 16.09
CA LYS A 9 2.30 7.87 17.47
C LYS A 9 1.08 6.94 17.58
N ALA A 10 0.52 6.51 16.45
CA ALA A 10 -0.77 5.85 16.35
C ALA A 10 -0.62 4.36 16.00
N THR A 11 -1.21 3.47 16.79
CA THR A 11 -1.03 2.02 16.64
C THR A 11 -2.15 1.31 15.87
N ASP A 12 -3.35 1.90 15.76
CA ASP A 12 -4.46 1.36 14.98
C ASP A 12 -4.68 2.09 13.65
N SER A 13 -5.26 1.40 12.67
CA SER A 13 -5.38 1.89 11.29
C SER A 13 -6.21 3.16 11.15
N TYR A 14 -7.19 3.39 12.03
CA TYR A 14 -8.02 4.59 11.99
C TYR A 14 -7.23 5.82 12.46
N LEU A 15 -6.52 5.71 13.58
CA LEU A 15 -5.67 6.80 14.07
C LEU A 15 -4.49 7.06 13.12
N GLN A 16 -3.93 6.01 12.51
CA GLN A 16 -2.91 6.15 11.46
C GLN A 16 -3.43 6.96 10.29
N HIS A 17 -4.64 6.65 9.79
CA HIS A 17 -5.28 7.41 8.73
C HIS A 17 -5.45 8.88 9.10
N GLN A 18 -5.96 9.18 10.30
CA GLN A 18 -6.11 10.57 10.76
C GLN A 18 -4.76 11.30 10.83
N ALA A 19 -3.72 10.64 11.36
CA ALA A 19 -2.38 11.22 11.46
C ALA A 19 -1.78 11.51 10.07
N ILE A 20 -1.95 10.61 9.11
CA ILE A 20 -1.49 10.83 7.72
C ILE A 20 -2.23 12.00 7.06
N TRP A 21 -3.54 12.14 7.29
CA TRP A 21 -4.29 13.29 6.78
C TRP A 21 -3.78 14.63 7.31
N SER A 22 -3.31 14.66 8.56
CA SER A 22 -2.76 15.88 9.16
C SER A 22 -1.47 16.37 8.49
N LEU A 23 -0.79 15.53 7.70
CA LEU A 23 0.43 15.91 6.97
C LEU A 23 0.16 16.87 5.79
N PHE A 24 -1.11 17.07 5.41
CA PHE A 24 -1.52 17.82 4.24
C PHE A 24 -2.48 18.96 4.60
N PRO A 25 -2.01 20.02 5.29
CA PRO A 25 -2.87 21.15 5.66
C PRO A 25 -3.31 21.97 4.43
N LYS A 26 -4.47 22.63 4.55
CA LYS A 26 -5.03 23.60 3.57
C LYS A 26 -5.61 23.03 2.27
N THR A 27 -6.20 21.83 2.30
CA THR A 27 -6.98 21.29 1.17
C THR A 27 -8.31 20.71 1.65
N PRO A 28 -9.37 21.54 1.79
CA PRO A 28 -10.70 21.09 2.24
C PRO A 28 -11.34 20.07 1.28
N ASP A 29 -11.14 20.24 -0.02
CA ASP A 29 -11.70 19.38 -1.08
C ASP A 29 -10.72 18.28 -1.53
N ARG A 30 -9.69 17.99 -0.72
CA ARG A 30 -8.69 16.98 -1.09
C ARG A 30 -9.38 15.62 -1.25
N LYS A 31 -9.27 15.02 -2.43
CA LYS A 31 -9.50 13.59 -2.58
C LYS A 31 -8.25 12.84 -2.11
N ARG A 32 -8.41 11.68 -1.46
CA ARG A 32 -7.27 10.88 -0.98
C ARG A 32 -6.37 10.51 -2.16
N ASP A 33 -5.18 11.10 -2.16
CA ASP A 33 -4.13 10.97 -3.17
C ASP A 33 -2.81 10.51 -2.55
N HIS A 34 -2.93 9.78 -1.43
CA HIS A 34 -1.82 9.15 -0.74
C HIS A 34 -2.11 7.67 -0.48
N LEU A 35 -1.03 6.91 -0.39
CA LEU A 35 -0.99 5.50 -0.01
C LEU A 35 0.09 5.34 1.05
N PHE A 36 -0.12 4.47 2.02
CA PHE A 36 0.92 4.19 3.00
C PHE A 36 0.95 2.70 3.33
N ARG A 37 2.09 2.26 3.86
CA ARG A 37 2.27 0.92 4.44
C ARG A 37 3.04 1.06 5.74
N VAL A 38 2.62 0.32 6.76
CA VAL A 38 3.35 0.23 8.03
C VAL A 38 4.56 -0.69 7.83
N GLU A 39 5.77 -0.18 8.11
CA GLU A 39 7.01 -0.95 7.97
C GLU A 39 7.40 -1.57 9.31
N ASN A 40 7.53 -0.73 10.35
CA ASN A 40 8.02 -1.16 11.66
C ASN A 40 7.15 -0.60 12.79
N LYS A 41 7.07 -1.35 13.87
CA LYS A 41 6.51 -0.89 15.16
C LYS A 41 7.64 -0.87 16.17
N SER A 42 7.86 0.27 16.81
CA SER A 42 8.77 0.39 17.94
C SER A 42 8.06 -0.06 19.23
N ASP A 43 8.85 -0.50 20.20
CA ASP A 43 8.35 -0.89 21.53
C ASP A 43 7.76 0.31 22.29
N GLU A 44 8.17 1.54 21.95
CA GLU A 44 7.66 2.79 22.51
C GLU A 44 6.29 3.21 21.93
N GLY A 45 5.63 2.35 21.14
CA GLY A 45 4.31 2.62 20.56
C GLY A 45 4.32 3.58 19.37
N GLN A 46 5.49 4.01 18.91
CA GLN A 46 5.64 4.72 17.63
C GLN A 46 5.75 3.71 16.49
N ILE A 47 5.18 4.03 15.34
CA ILE A 47 5.31 3.21 14.14
C ILE A 47 5.95 4.03 13.03
N THR A 48 6.71 3.35 12.18
CA THR A 48 7.26 3.95 10.95
C THR A 48 6.46 3.47 9.76
N VAL A 49 6.06 4.41 8.92
CA VAL A 49 5.31 4.13 7.70
C VAL A 49 6.06 4.66 6.48
N LEU A 50 5.95 3.91 5.39
CA LEU A 50 6.30 4.38 4.06
C LEU A 50 5.06 5.05 3.45
N LEU A 51 5.20 6.29 3.01
CA LEU A 51 4.13 7.13 2.47
C LEU A 51 4.43 7.52 1.02
N GLN A 52 3.51 7.21 0.11
CA GLN A 52 3.45 7.78 -1.23
C GLN A 52 2.35 8.84 -1.28
N SER A 53 2.66 10.02 -1.83
CA SER A 53 1.69 11.12 -1.91
C SER A 53 1.94 12.03 -3.11
N SER A 54 0.90 12.65 -3.65
CA SER A 54 1.04 13.59 -4.78
C SER A 54 1.67 14.92 -4.38
N THR A 55 1.46 15.37 -3.14
CA THR A 55 2.02 16.61 -2.60
C THR A 55 3.02 16.30 -1.49
N GLN A 56 4.03 17.15 -1.31
CA GLN A 56 5.03 16.95 -0.27
C GLN A 56 4.38 17.00 1.13
N PRO A 57 4.55 15.97 1.98
CA PRO A 57 3.99 15.98 3.33
C PRO A 57 4.75 16.95 4.24
N LYS A 58 4.03 17.57 5.18
CA LYS A 58 4.60 18.44 6.21
C LYS A 58 4.30 17.85 7.59
N SER A 59 5.28 17.86 8.47
CA SER A 59 5.10 17.36 9.85
C SER A 59 3.98 18.11 10.57
N SER A 60 3.33 17.40 11.50
CA SER A 60 2.27 17.88 12.38
C SER A 60 2.49 17.34 13.81
N ASP A 61 1.61 17.70 14.74
CA ASP A 61 1.67 17.20 16.13
C ASP A 61 1.50 15.68 16.24
N SER A 62 0.83 15.07 15.27
CA SER A 62 0.49 13.63 15.27
C SER A 62 1.37 12.78 14.36
N ALA A 63 2.11 13.41 13.43
CA ALA A 63 2.93 12.73 12.43
C ALA A 63 4.20 13.52 12.11
N LYS A 64 5.36 12.87 12.20
CA LYS A 64 6.67 13.48 11.92
C LYS A 64 7.25 12.93 10.63
N VAL A 65 7.47 13.79 9.64
CA VAL A 65 8.19 13.44 8.41
C VAL A 65 9.67 13.31 8.75
N LEU A 66 10.22 12.11 8.61
CA LEU A 66 11.64 11.83 8.86
C LEU A 66 12.49 12.08 7.62
N GLN A 67 11.97 11.68 6.47
CA GLN A 67 12.61 11.87 5.17
C GLN A 67 11.53 12.02 4.10
N SER A 68 11.78 12.85 3.11
CA SER A 68 10.92 12.98 1.93
C SER A 68 11.80 13.17 0.70
N LYS A 69 11.47 12.47 -0.38
CA LYS A 69 12.12 12.63 -1.67
C LYS A 69 11.10 12.67 -2.79
N GLU A 70 11.43 13.41 -3.84
CA GLU A 70 10.70 13.32 -5.09
C GLU A 70 10.83 11.91 -5.67
N PHE A 71 9.74 11.46 -6.27
CA PHE A 71 9.62 10.16 -6.88
C PHE A 71 8.97 10.31 -8.25
N ALA A 72 9.77 9.99 -9.26
CA ALA A 72 9.39 9.97 -10.67
C ALA A 72 9.82 8.60 -11.24
N PRO A 73 9.04 7.54 -11.01
CA PRO A 73 9.38 6.20 -11.46
C PRO A 73 9.37 6.14 -12.98
N GLN A 74 10.46 5.64 -13.56
CA GLN A 74 10.58 5.34 -14.98
C GLN A 74 10.50 3.83 -15.12
N LEU A 75 9.36 3.35 -15.63
CA LEU A 75 9.11 1.92 -15.83
C LEU A 75 9.18 1.63 -17.33
N ASN A 76 9.93 0.60 -17.72
CA ASN A 76 9.99 0.14 -19.10
C ASN A 76 9.51 -1.31 -19.18
N ASN A 77 8.98 -1.69 -20.34
CA ASN A 77 8.67 -3.09 -20.62
C ASN A 77 9.96 -3.92 -20.58
N GLU A 78 9.82 -5.20 -20.28
CA GLU A 78 10.89 -6.20 -20.16
C GLU A 78 11.86 -5.99 -18.99
N GLU A 79 11.70 -4.92 -18.20
CA GLU A 79 12.48 -4.73 -16.98
C GLU A 79 11.97 -5.59 -15.82
N PHE A 80 12.90 -6.04 -14.98
CA PHE A 80 12.62 -6.83 -13.79
C PHE A 80 12.71 -5.98 -12.52
N TYR A 81 11.76 -6.20 -11.61
CA TYR A 81 11.67 -5.50 -10.34
C TYR A 81 11.37 -6.48 -9.22
N LYS A 82 12.05 -6.31 -8.08
CA LYS A 82 11.53 -6.82 -6.81
C LYS A 82 10.31 -5.99 -6.43
N PHE A 83 9.29 -6.64 -5.89
CA PHE A 83 8.10 -5.95 -5.41
C PHE A 83 7.74 -6.33 -3.98
N LYS A 84 7.06 -5.40 -3.30
CA LYS A 84 6.38 -5.62 -2.02
C LYS A 84 5.01 -4.97 -2.05
N LEU A 85 3.98 -5.71 -1.66
CA LEU A 85 2.60 -5.24 -1.60
C LEU A 85 1.89 -5.81 -0.37
N LEU A 86 1.50 -4.94 0.57
CA LEU A 86 0.53 -5.30 1.60
C LEU A 86 -0.87 -5.02 1.05
N ALA A 87 -1.72 -6.03 0.95
CA ALA A 87 -3.04 -5.93 0.37
C ALA A 87 -4.13 -6.57 1.24
N TYR A 88 -5.38 -6.26 0.91
CA TYR A 88 -6.55 -6.95 1.45
C TYR A 88 -7.28 -7.65 0.30
N PRO A 89 -6.90 -8.90 -0.02
CA PRO A 89 -7.47 -9.64 -1.14
C PRO A 89 -8.94 -9.97 -0.89
N THR A 90 -9.78 -9.62 -1.86
CA THR A 90 -11.23 -9.83 -1.77
C THR A 90 -11.81 -10.31 -3.09
N LYS A 91 -12.83 -11.15 -3.02
CA LYS A 91 -13.63 -11.58 -4.18
C LYS A 91 -15.10 -11.19 -4.01
N CYS A 92 -15.78 -11.01 -5.13
CA CYS A 92 -17.23 -10.83 -5.15
C CYS A 92 -17.89 -12.19 -5.39
N ILE A 93 -18.85 -12.58 -4.54
CA ILE A 93 -19.61 -13.83 -4.73
C ILE A 93 -21.01 -13.47 -5.28
N SER A 94 -21.23 -13.75 -6.57
CA SER A 94 -22.52 -13.75 -7.32
C SER A 94 -23.51 -12.57 -7.09
N GLN A 95 -24.75 -12.68 -7.62
CA GLN A 95 -25.70 -11.60 -8.00
C GLN A 95 -25.95 -10.48 -6.96
N GLY A 96 -25.62 -10.67 -5.67
CA GLY A 96 -25.80 -9.69 -4.60
C GLY A 96 -24.64 -8.70 -4.38
N LYS A 97 -23.59 -8.70 -5.21
CA LYS A 97 -22.39 -7.83 -5.07
C LYS A 97 -21.69 -7.92 -3.70
N ARG A 98 -21.83 -9.04 -2.99
CA ARG A 98 -21.21 -9.23 -1.67
C ARG A 98 -19.71 -9.47 -1.82
N VAL A 99 -18.92 -8.61 -1.19
CA VAL A 99 -17.45 -8.69 -1.17
C VAL A 99 -17.02 -9.47 0.07
N VAL A 100 -16.20 -10.51 -0.13
CA VAL A 100 -15.62 -11.32 0.95
C VAL A 100 -14.10 -11.39 0.85
N GLU A 101 -13.45 -11.68 1.96
CA GLU A 101 -12.01 -11.95 2.03
C GLU A 101 -11.65 -13.25 1.30
N ILE A 102 -10.46 -13.29 0.70
CA ILE A 102 -9.88 -14.51 0.14
C ILE A 102 -8.89 -15.05 1.16
N HIS A 103 -9.15 -16.23 1.71
CA HIS A 103 -8.26 -16.88 2.70
C HIS A 103 -7.32 -17.92 2.08
N ASP A 104 -7.70 -18.48 0.95
CA ASP A 104 -6.91 -19.45 0.21
C ASP A 104 -5.75 -18.77 -0.52
N GLU A 105 -4.53 -19.31 -0.36
CA GLU A 105 -3.29 -18.70 -0.87
C GLU A 105 -3.22 -18.71 -2.40
N ASP A 106 -3.60 -19.80 -3.06
CA ASP A 106 -3.63 -19.89 -4.52
C ASP A 106 -4.60 -18.85 -5.11
N LEU A 107 -5.78 -18.70 -4.49
CA LEU A 107 -6.73 -17.68 -4.89
C LEU A 107 -6.24 -16.24 -4.59
N GLN A 108 -5.42 -16.04 -3.56
CA GLN A 108 -4.77 -14.76 -3.27
C GLN A 108 -3.72 -14.41 -4.33
N VAL A 109 -2.92 -15.38 -4.75
CA VAL A 109 -1.94 -15.24 -5.84
C VAL A 109 -2.67 -14.97 -7.16
N GLN A 110 -3.73 -15.71 -7.48
CA GLN A 110 -4.57 -15.43 -8.66
C GLN A 110 -5.19 -14.03 -8.61
N TRP A 111 -5.60 -13.57 -7.43
CA TRP A 111 -6.07 -12.20 -7.24
C TRP A 111 -4.97 -11.18 -7.52
N LEU A 112 -3.74 -11.43 -7.08
CA LEU A 112 -2.58 -10.58 -7.34
C LEU A 112 -2.30 -10.48 -8.84
N HIS A 113 -2.24 -11.62 -9.55
CA HIS A 113 -2.05 -11.65 -11.01
C HIS A 113 -3.12 -10.84 -11.74
N LYS A 114 -4.39 -10.94 -11.33
CA LYS A 114 -5.48 -10.12 -11.90
C LYS A 114 -5.31 -8.62 -11.64
N LYS A 115 -4.67 -8.24 -10.54
CA LYS A 115 -4.43 -6.83 -10.19
C LYS A 115 -3.16 -6.26 -10.82
N LEU A 116 -2.21 -7.11 -11.18
CA LEU A 116 -0.96 -6.78 -11.84
C LEU A 116 -0.90 -7.39 -13.25
N SER A 117 -1.97 -7.24 -14.04
CA SER A 117 -2.04 -7.81 -15.40
C SER A 117 -0.95 -7.29 -16.36
N GLY A 118 -0.36 -6.13 -16.08
CA GLY A 118 0.75 -5.56 -16.83
C GLY A 118 2.12 -6.10 -16.44
N ALA A 119 2.19 -7.18 -15.65
CA ALA A 119 3.44 -7.81 -15.25
C ALA A 119 3.32 -9.32 -15.11
N ASN A 120 4.40 -10.03 -15.45
CA ASN A 120 4.59 -11.43 -15.09
C ASN A 120 5.10 -11.46 -13.65
N VAL A 121 4.25 -11.86 -12.70
CA VAL A 121 4.57 -11.87 -11.28
C VAL A 121 5.05 -13.25 -10.85
N ASN A 122 6.16 -13.32 -10.14
CA ASN A 122 6.62 -14.50 -9.42
C ASN A 122 6.67 -14.17 -7.92
N VAL A 123 5.77 -14.78 -7.15
CA VAL A 123 5.67 -14.56 -5.70
C VAL A 123 6.68 -15.45 -4.99
N THR A 124 7.56 -14.85 -4.19
CA THR A 124 8.60 -15.58 -3.43
C THR A 124 8.28 -15.71 -1.96
N ALA A 125 7.40 -14.84 -1.43
CA ALA A 125 6.94 -14.92 -0.04
C ALA A 125 5.53 -14.33 0.11
N ILE A 126 4.76 -14.93 1.04
CA ILE A 126 3.42 -14.51 1.41
C ILE A 126 3.33 -14.54 2.94
N ASP A 127 3.03 -13.39 3.55
CA ASP A 127 2.83 -13.27 4.99
C ASP A 127 1.44 -12.74 5.35
N SER A 128 0.88 -13.20 6.47
CA SER A 128 -0.35 -12.63 7.02
C SER A 128 -0.08 -11.58 8.09
N VAL A 129 -0.63 -10.38 7.90
CA VAL A 129 -0.45 -9.25 8.82
C VAL A 129 -1.78 -8.88 9.45
N LEU A 130 -1.88 -8.99 10.78
CA LEU A 130 -3.06 -8.54 11.51
C LEU A 130 -3.08 -7.01 11.64
N VAL A 131 -4.07 -6.39 11.02
CA VAL A 131 -4.30 -4.94 11.12
C VAL A 131 -5.40 -4.67 12.13
N LYS A 132 -5.04 -3.93 13.19
CA LYS A 132 -5.95 -3.53 14.26
C LYS A 132 -6.71 -2.26 13.88
N SER A 133 -8.00 -2.22 14.20
CA SER A 133 -8.85 -1.04 14.00
C SER A 133 -9.72 -0.82 15.23
N LYS A 134 -9.84 0.43 15.68
CA LYS A 134 -10.78 0.80 16.75
C LYS A 134 -12.22 0.97 16.27
N LYS A 135 -12.43 1.21 14.96
CA LYS A 135 -13.75 1.47 14.38
C LYS A 135 -14.36 0.27 13.64
N SER A 136 -13.59 -0.79 13.46
CA SER A 136 -14.02 -1.98 12.72
C SER A 136 -13.36 -3.22 13.29
N PHE A 137 -13.81 -4.41 12.86
CA PHE A 137 -13.13 -5.65 13.16
C PHE A 137 -11.68 -5.63 12.69
N ASN A 138 -10.81 -6.32 13.44
CA ASN A 138 -9.44 -6.56 13.02
C ASN A 138 -9.47 -7.44 11.77
N SER A 139 -8.67 -7.10 10.78
CA SER A 139 -8.63 -7.80 9.50
C SER A 139 -7.22 -8.32 9.25
N ARG A 140 -7.14 -9.50 8.63
CA ARG A 140 -5.86 -10.06 8.17
C ARG A 140 -5.59 -9.59 6.76
N TYR A 141 -4.46 -8.90 6.60
CA TYR A 141 -3.95 -8.46 5.31
C TYR A 141 -2.90 -9.46 4.86
N VAL A 142 -2.56 -9.43 3.58
CA VAL A 142 -1.61 -10.32 2.96
C VAL A 142 -0.48 -9.49 2.39
N CYS A 143 0.75 -9.77 2.83
CA CYS A 143 1.96 -9.17 2.30
C CYS A 143 2.53 -10.10 1.24
N PHE A 144 2.54 -9.65 -0.01
CA PHE A 144 3.17 -10.33 -1.12
C PHE A 144 4.54 -9.72 -1.37
N GLU A 145 5.55 -10.57 -1.49
CA GLU A 145 6.89 -10.20 -1.94
C GLU A 145 7.32 -11.13 -3.08
N GLY A 146 8.13 -10.61 -3.99
CA GLY A 146 8.57 -11.38 -5.13
C GLY A 146 9.31 -10.56 -6.18
N VAL A 147 9.36 -11.12 -7.38
CA VAL A 147 9.91 -10.47 -8.57
C VAL A 147 8.82 -10.38 -9.62
N LEU A 148 8.81 -9.29 -10.38
CA LEU A 148 7.96 -9.15 -11.54
C LEU A 148 8.77 -8.69 -12.75
N GLN A 149 8.34 -9.11 -13.93
CA GLN A 149 8.78 -8.58 -15.22
C GLN A 149 7.65 -7.72 -15.78
N ILE A 150 7.95 -6.49 -16.17
CA ILE A 150 6.95 -5.58 -16.73
C ILE A 150 6.63 -6.00 -18.17
N THR A 151 5.36 -6.28 -18.46
CA THR A 151 4.87 -6.53 -19.83
C THR A 151 4.11 -5.34 -20.39
N ASN A 152 3.57 -4.48 -19.52
CA ASN A 152 2.93 -3.21 -19.87
C ASN A 152 3.22 -2.15 -18.81
N ALA A 153 4.19 -1.27 -19.10
CA ALA A 153 4.65 -0.23 -18.19
C ALA A 153 3.55 0.73 -17.75
N GLU A 154 2.61 1.09 -18.64
CA GLU A 154 1.51 2.00 -18.31
C GLU A 154 0.56 1.36 -17.29
N GLN A 155 0.18 0.09 -17.47
CA GLN A 155 -0.67 -0.61 -16.51
C GLN A 155 0.00 -0.74 -15.13
N VAL A 156 1.29 -1.05 -15.09
CA VAL A 156 2.04 -1.14 -13.83
C VAL A 156 2.20 0.24 -13.19
N TYR A 157 2.45 1.27 -13.98
CA TYR A 157 2.52 2.66 -13.50
C TYR A 157 1.19 3.08 -12.88
N GLN A 158 0.06 2.83 -13.54
CA GLN A 158 -1.26 3.11 -12.97
C GLN A 158 -1.50 2.36 -11.66
N ALA A 159 -1.11 1.09 -11.57
CA ALA A 159 -1.21 0.31 -10.33
C ALA A 159 -0.33 0.89 -9.21
N LEU A 160 0.87 1.36 -9.54
CA LEU A 160 1.81 2.02 -8.62
C LEU A 160 1.23 3.33 -8.06
N ILE A 161 0.65 4.19 -8.90
CA ILE A 161 0.09 5.48 -8.49
C ILE A 161 -1.21 5.30 -7.70
N MET A 162 -2.15 4.53 -8.26
CA MET A 162 -3.50 4.42 -7.73
C MET A 162 -3.55 3.50 -6.50
N GLY A 163 -2.61 2.57 -6.40
CA GLY A 163 -2.57 1.51 -5.42
C GLY A 163 -3.51 0.36 -5.75
N ILE A 164 -3.24 -0.79 -5.15
CA ILE A 164 -3.89 -2.06 -5.49
C ILE A 164 -4.91 -2.47 -4.42
N GLY A 165 -6.11 -2.84 -4.84
CA GLY A 165 -7.11 -3.45 -3.96
C GLY A 165 -7.88 -2.49 -3.06
N ARG A 166 -8.50 -3.04 -2.01
CA ARG A 166 -9.34 -2.33 -1.03
C ARG A 166 -8.50 -1.88 0.18
N GLN A 167 -9.14 -1.21 1.14
CA GLN A 167 -8.53 -0.84 2.43
C GLN A 167 -7.28 0.07 2.34
N LYS A 168 -7.15 0.87 1.27
CA LYS A 168 -6.02 1.81 1.09
C LYS A 168 -5.87 2.83 2.23
N HIS A 169 -6.99 3.20 2.86
CA HIS A 169 -6.99 4.10 4.01
C HIS A 169 -6.42 3.45 5.28
N ALA A 170 -6.31 2.12 5.31
CA ALA A 170 -5.86 1.34 6.47
C ALA A 170 -4.47 0.71 6.25
N GLY A 171 -3.66 1.30 5.35
CA GLY A 171 -2.27 0.89 5.14
C GLY A 171 -2.05 -0.20 4.09
N ALA A 172 -3.06 -0.53 3.29
CA ALA A 172 -2.96 -1.47 2.19
C ALA A 172 -2.78 -0.78 0.82
N GLY A 173 -2.36 -1.54 -0.18
CA GLY A 173 -2.40 -1.18 -1.59
C GLY A 173 -1.20 -0.38 -2.10
N LEU A 174 -0.25 0.00 -1.24
CA LEU A 174 1.02 0.56 -1.69
C LEU A 174 1.88 -0.53 -2.33
N LEU A 175 2.04 -0.45 -3.66
CA LEU A 175 3.01 -1.24 -4.41
C LEU A 175 4.39 -0.58 -4.29
N SER A 176 5.40 -1.30 -3.84
CA SER A 176 6.79 -0.85 -3.86
C SER A 176 7.57 -1.64 -4.88
N LEU A 177 8.36 -0.96 -5.71
CA LEU A 177 9.21 -1.56 -6.73
C LEU A 177 10.67 -1.15 -6.50
N ALA A 178 11.59 -2.09 -6.67
CA ALA A 178 13.03 -1.85 -6.70
C ALA A 178 13.62 -2.64 -7.88
N LYS A 179 14.49 -2.01 -8.70
CA LYS A 179 15.10 -2.71 -9.84
C LYS A 179 15.77 -3.99 -9.36
N ALA A 180 15.44 -5.11 -10.01
CA ALA A 180 16.22 -6.33 -9.88
C ALA A 180 17.50 -6.08 -10.68
N SER A 181 18.62 -5.98 -9.96
CA SER A 181 19.98 -5.88 -10.53
C SER A 181 20.25 -6.98 -11.53
#